data_AF-A0A8H3WM59-F1
#
_entry.id   AF-A0A8H3WM59-F1
#
_cell.length_a   1.000
_cell.length_b   1.000
_cell.length_c   1.000
_cell.angle_alpha   90.00
_cell.angle_beta   90.00
_cell.angle_gamma   90.00
#
_symmetry.space_group_name_H-M   'P 1'
#
loop_
_entity.id
_entity.type
_entity.pdbx_description
1 polymer ?
#
loop_
_entity_poly.entity_id
_entity_poly.type
_entity_poly.pdbx_seq_one_letter_code
_entity_poly.pdbx_strand_id
1 'polypeptide(L)' 'SQVTTALLRSSLRLVISQGPSTQNIFVKHVQTRLVESPVSFPRMHALLGDDGGLSRSFLDYLNWNRCLFSAKLPKQSLPK' A
#
# COMPACT_ATOMS: atom_id res chain seq x y z
N SER A 1 18.20 3.18 15.59
CA SER A 1 17.96 4.40 14.79
C SER A 1 16.59 4.28 14.15
N GLN A 2 15.63 5.15 14.46
CA GLN A 2 14.32 5.12 13.81
C GLN A 2 14.43 5.81 12.45
N VAL A 3 14.13 5.07 11.39
CA VAL A 3 14.10 5.61 10.03
C VAL A 3 12.95 6.61 9.93
N THR A 4 13.23 7.85 9.52
CA THR A 4 12.17 8.85 9.37
C THR A 4 11.25 8.49 8.20
N THR A 5 9.97 8.85 8.30
CA THR A 5 8.98 8.61 7.25
C THR A 5 9.40 9.20 5.89
N ALA A 6 10.14 10.32 5.91
CA ALA A 6 10.68 10.94 4.71
C ALA A 6 11.74 10.06 4.03
N LEU A 7 12.66 9.49 4.82
CA LEU A 7 13.69 8.57 4.32
C LEU A 7 13.03 7.31 3.74
N LEU A 8 12.06 6.74 4.48
CA LEU A 8 11.33 5.54 4.07
C LEU A 8 10.65 5.74 2.71
N ARG A 9 9.99 6.91 2.52
CA ARG A 9 9.37 7.29 1.25
C ARG A 9 10.38 7.44 0.13
N SER A 10 11.56 7.99 0.41
CA SER A 10 12.62 8.14 -0.59
C SER A 10 13.18 6.80 -1.04
N SER A 11 13.48 5.92 -0.08
CA SER A 11 13.94 4.55 -0.34
C SER A 11 12.92 3.74 -1.14
N LEU A 12 11.62 3.87 -0.82
CA LEU A 12 10.56 3.19 -1.57
C LEU A 12 10.51 3.62 -3.04
N ARG A 13 10.62 4.93 -3.29
CA ARG A 13 10.63 5.48 -4.66
C ARG A 13 11.83 4.98 -5.45
N LEU A 14 13.01 4.92 -4.82
CA LEU A 14 14.22 4.37 -5.44
C LEU A 14 14.04 2.90 -5.82
N VAL A 15 13.48 2.07 -4.94
CA VAL A 15 13.21 0.65 -5.23
C VAL A 15 12.23 0.51 -6.39
N ILE A 16 11.19 1.33 -6.45
CA ILE A 16 10.21 1.32 -7.54
C ILE A 16 10.83 1.81 -8.88
N SER A 17 11.81 2.72 -8.85
CA SER A 17 12.44 3.26 -10.05
C SER A 17 13.51 2.36 -10.68
N GLN A 18 13.96 1.30 -10.01
CA GLN A 18 15.04 0.42 -10.48
C GLN A 18 14.62 -0.59 -11.59
N GLY A 19 13.37 -0.56 -12.03
CA GLY A 19 12.87 -1.38 -13.14
C GLY A 19 12.13 -2.66 -12.71
N PRO A 20 11.65 -3.46 -13.68
CA PRO A 20 10.65 -4.52 -13.43
C PRO A 20 11.13 -5.64 -12.52
N SER A 21 12.41 -6.02 -12.58
CA SER A 21 13.01 -7.06 -11.76
C SER A 21 13.03 -6.69 -10.27
N THR A 22 13.53 -5.49 -9.94
CA THR A 22 13.54 -4.97 -8.57
C THR A 22 12.12 -4.71 -8.05
N GLN A 23 11.23 -4.20 -8.92
CA GLN A 23 9.83 -4.01 -8.57
C GLN A 23 9.16 -5.33 -8.17
N ASN A 24 9.41 -6.43 -8.90
CA ASN A 24 8.84 -7.74 -8.57
C ASN A 24 9.32 -8.29 -7.23
N ILE A 25 10.58 -8.07 -6.85
CA ILE A 25 11.11 -8.47 -5.54
C ILE A 25 10.38 -7.70 -4.42
N PHE A 26 10.24 -6.38 -4.60
CA PHE A 26 9.51 -5.54 -3.65
C PHE A 26 8.05 -5.97 -3.52
N VAL A 27 7.37 -6.21 -4.65
CA VAL A 27 6.00 -6.71 -4.67
C VAL A 27 5.88 -8.05 -3.94
N LYS A 28 6.74 -9.02 -4.23
CA LYS A 28 6.75 -10.33 -3.55
C LYS A 28 6.97 -10.18 -2.04
N HIS A 29 7.90 -9.34 -1.64
CA HIS A 29 8.15 -9.07 -0.23
C HIS A 29 6.87 -8.55 0.44
N VAL A 30 6.23 -7.55 -0.16
CA VAL A 30 5.02 -6.97 0.39
C VAL A 30 3.86 -7.97 0.44
N GLN A 31 3.66 -8.79 -0.61
CA GLN A 31 2.66 -9.87 -0.60
C GLN A 31 2.92 -10.87 0.52
N THR A 32 4.18 -11.28 0.72
CA THR A 32 4.56 -12.21 1.80
C THR A 32 4.22 -11.60 3.16
N ARG A 33 4.54 -10.32 3.37
CA ARG A 33 4.19 -9.60 4.60
C ARG A 33 2.69 -9.48 4.83
N LEU A 34 1.89 -9.33 3.77
CA LEU A 34 0.43 -9.29 3.87
C LEU A 34 -0.16 -10.67 4.26
N VAL A 35 0.44 -11.77 3.80
CA VAL A 35 0.04 -13.12 4.21
C VAL A 35 0.43 -13.39 5.66
N GLU A 36 1.65 -13.01 6.06
CA GLU A 36 2.16 -13.19 7.42
C GLU A 36 1.43 -12.31 8.45
N SER A 37 1.04 -11.10 8.06
CA SER A 37 0.39 -10.11 8.92
C SER A 37 -0.74 -9.42 8.14
N PRO A 38 -1.92 -10.05 8.05
CA PRO A 38 -3.03 -9.52 7.29
C PRO A 38 -3.49 -8.17 7.82
N VAL A 39 -3.75 -7.26 6.89
CA VAL A 39 -4.32 -5.95 7.16
C VAL A 39 -5.81 -6.13 7.31
N SER A 40 -6.38 -5.62 8.40
CA SER A 40 -7.84 -5.54 8.49
C SER A 40 -8.34 -4.55 7.46
N PHE A 41 -9.05 -5.07 6.46
CA PHE A 41 -9.82 -4.24 5.55
C PHE A 41 -10.96 -3.57 6.34
N PRO A 42 -11.15 -2.24 6.20
CA PRO A 42 -12.31 -1.59 6.79
C PRO A 42 -13.58 -2.21 6.21
N ARG A 43 -14.58 -2.43 7.06
CA ARG A 43 -15.88 -2.96 6.64
C ARG A 43 -16.52 -1.97 5.64
N MET A 44 -17.33 -2.46 4.70
CA MET A 44 -17.88 -1.62 3.62
C MET A 44 -18.62 -0.37 4.12
N HIS A 45 -19.31 -0.45 5.26
CA HIS A 45 -19.98 0.70 5.88
C HIS A 45 -19.03 1.80 6.37
N ALA A 46 -17.75 1.49 6.50
CA ALA A 46 -16.71 2.44 6.88
C ALA A 46 -16.00 3.05 5.66
N LEU A 47 -16.43 2.75 4.42
CA LEU A 47 -15.82 3.35 3.22
C LEU A 47 -16.24 4.81 3.04
N LEU A 48 -17.52 5.08 3.26
CA LEU A 48 -18.12 6.41 3.08
C LEU A 48 -18.42 7.05 4.43
N GLY A 49 -18.21 8.36 4.53
CA GLY A 49 -18.71 9.18 5.61
C GLY A 49 -20.16 9.61 5.37
N ASP A 50 -20.81 10.12 6.41
CA ASP A 50 -22.19 10.63 6.34
C ASP A 50 -22.32 11.84 5.40
N ASP A 51 -21.21 12.49 5.08
CA ASP A 51 -21.09 13.59 4.13
C ASP A 51 -21.01 13.15 2.66
N GLY A 52 -21.09 11.83 2.40
CA GLY A 52 -20.89 11.25 1.06
C GLY A 52 -19.43 11.22 0.61
N GLY A 53 -18.49 11.69 1.45
CA GLY A 53 -17.05 11.59 1.24
C GLY A 53 -16.49 10.24 1.69
N LEU A 54 -15.17 10.08 1.60
CA LEU A 54 -14.49 8.91 2.18
C LEU A 54 -14.39 9.08 3.70
N SER A 55 -14.73 8.03 4.45
CA SER A 55 -14.62 8.09 5.91
C SER A 55 -13.17 8.26 6.35
N ARG A 56 -12.97 8.85 7.53
CA ARG A 56 -11.63 9.04 8.10
C ARG A 56 -10.90 7.70 8.31
N SER A 57 -11.62 6.68 8.76
CA SER A 57 -11.07 5.33 8.93
C SER A 57 -10.60 4.71 7.61
N PHE A 58 -11.29 5.02 6.51
CA PHE A 58 -10.87 4.58 5.17
C PHE A 58 -9.66 5.37 4.66
N LEU A 59 -9.58 6.68 4.94
CA LEU A 59 -8.40 7.48 4.63
C LEU A 59 -7.16 7.01 5.40
N ASP A 60 -7.32 6.63 6.66
CA ASP A 60 -6.24 6.05 7.48
C ASP A 60 -5.79 4.69 6.91
N TYR A 61 -6.74 3.84 6.51
CA TYR A 61 -6.45 2.61 5.79
C TYR A 61 -5.69 2.86 4.48
N LEU A 62 -6.12 3.84 3.66
CA LEU A 62 -5.43 4.19 2.42
C LEU A 62 -4.01 4.72 2.67
N ASN A 63 -3.83 5.53 3.71
CA ASN A 63 -2.51 6.03 4.10
C ASN A 63 -1.58 4.91 4.55
N TRP A 64 -2.11 3.96 5.32
CA TRP A 64 -1.37 2.78 5.76
C TRP A 64 -0.96 1.90 4.56
N ASN A 65 -1.84 1.75 3.58
CA ASN A 65 -1.64 0.93 2.38
C ASN A 65 -1.02 1.69 1.20
N ARG A 66 -0.61 2.95 1.37
CA ARG A 66 -0.15 3.82 0.26
C ARG A 66 1.07 3.27 -0.47
N CYS A 67 1.89 2.49 0.22
CA CYS A 67 3.02 1.76 -0.37
C CYS A 67 2.54 0.70 -1.38
N LEU A 68 1.41 0.02 -1.13
CA LEU A 68 0.83 -0.98 -2.03
C LEU A 68 0.38 -0.34 -3.35
N PHE A 69 -0.35 0.77 -3.26
CA PHE A 69 -0.83 1.50 -4.44
C PHE A 69 0.35 2.09 -5.24
N SER A 70 1.37 2.61 -4.56
CA SER A 70 2.57 3.15 -5.20
C SER A 70 3.41 2.06 -5.89
N ALA A 71 3.35 0.81 -5.41
CA ALA A 71 4.01 -0.35 -6.02
C ALA A 71 3.38 -0.83 -7.33
N LYS A 72 2.27 -0.21 -7.77
CA LYS A 72 1.42 -0.67 -8.88
C LYS A 72 0.85 -2.09 -8.68
N LEU A 73 0.78 -2.57 -7.44
CA LEU A 73 0.13 -3.84 -7.09
C LEU A 73 -1.30 -3.96 -7.64
N PRO A 74 -2.13 -2.89 -7.69
CA PRO A 74 -3.46 -2.98 -8.29
C PRO A 74 -3.46 -3.49 -9.73
N LYS A 75 -2.43 -3.16 -10.53
CA LYS A 75 -2.30 -3.66 -11.92
C LYS A 75 -1.96 -5.15 -11.99
N GLN A 76 -1.31 -5.72 -10.97
CA GLN A 76 -0.97 -7.15 -10.94
C GLN A 76 -2.11 -8.01 -10.39
N SER A 77 -3.05 -7.42 -9.65
CA SER A 77 -4.24 -8.09 -9.14
C SER A 77 -5.43 -8.08 -10.10
N LEU A 78 -5.34 -7.35 -11.22
CA LEU A 78 -6.35 -7.42 -12.27
C LEU A 78 -6.18 -8.73 -13.07
N PRO A 79 -7.29 -9.41 -13.43
CA PRO A 79 -7.23 -10.49 -14.42
C PRO A 79 -6.58 -9.97 -15.71
N LYS A 80 -5.77 -10.82 -16.35
CA LYS A 80 -5.26 -10.52 -17.69
C LYS A 80 -6.39 -10.58 -18.72
#